data_AF-A0A920TN70-F1
#
_entry.id   AF-A0A920TN70-F1
#
_cell.length_a   1.000
_cell.length_b   1.000
_cell.length_c   1.000
_cell.angle_alpha   90.00
_cell.angle_beta   90.00
_cell.angle_gamma   90.00
#
_symmetry.space_group_name_H-M   'P 1'
#
loop_
_entity.id
_entity.type
_entity.pdbx_description
1 polymer ?
#
loop_
_entity_poly.entity_id
_entity_poly.type
_entity_poly.pdbx_seq_one_letter_code
_entity_poly.pdbx_strand_id
1 'polypeptide(L)'
;MGLEEQDIEIIFETKDWFKYDVPRDKRPKYFRRNVYRGQKQKWFLARLLSDDTKINLQASRPIEFDKWVWSTYWYPLRTVVPFKKEVYRQALFEILPEYNKIK
;
A
#
# COMPACT_ATOMS: atom_id res chain seq x y z
N MET A 1 -9.79 5.07 -2.99
CA MET A 1 -9.71 4.76 -4.43
C MET A 1 -11.08 4.70 -5.10
N GLY A 2 -12.19 4.54 -4.36
CA GLY A 2 -13.54 4.58 -4.95
C GLY A 2 -13.85 3.42 -5.90
N LEU A 3 -13.06 2.36 -5.82
CA LEU A 3 -13.23 1.12 -6.58
C LEU A 3 -14.12 0.17 -5.79
N GLU A 4 -14.93 -0.59 -6.51
CA GLU A 4 -15.78 -1.65 -5.99
C GLU A 4 -15.14 -3.03 -6.23
N GLU A 5 -15.75 -4.09 -5.68
CA GLU A 5 -15.20 -5.45 -5.77
C GLU A 5 -15.04 -5.92 -7.22
N GLN A 6 -15.99 -5.59 -8.10
CA GLN A 6 -15.94 -5.93 -9.51
C GLN A 6 -14.89 -5.14 -10.31
N ASP A 7 -14.37 -4.03 -9.78
CA ASP A 7 -13.37 -3.22 -10.46
C ASP A 7 -11.95 -3.81 -10.33
N ILE A 8 -11.75 -4.73 -9.39
CA ILE A 8 -10.43 -5.30 -9.07
C ILE A 8 -10.48 -6.82 -8.96
N GLU A 9 -9.36 -7.46 -9.24
CA GLU A 9 -9.15 -8.88 -8.96
C GLU A 9 -7.92 -9.03 -8.09
N ILE A 10 -8.06 -9.70 -6.95
CA ILE A 10 -6.92 -10.04 -6.09
C ILE A 10 -6.24 -11.28 -6.67
N ILE A 11 -5.00 -11.11 -7.11
CA ILE A 11 -4.21 -12.18 -7.72
C ILE A 11 -3.38 -12.89 -6.67
N PHE A 12 -2.88 -12.14 -5.69
CA PHE A 12 -2.03 -12.68 -4.65
C PHE A 12 -2.17 -11.89 -3.35
N GLU A 13 -1.98 -12.60 -2.26
CA GLU A 13 -1.93 -12.07 -0.90
C GLU A 13 -0.65 -12.58 -0.25
N THR A 14 0.08 -11.70 0.44
CA THR A 14 1.29 -12.10 1.16
C THR A 14 0.97 -13.06 2.28
N LYS A 15 1.79 -14.10 2.44
CA LYS A 15 1.64 -15.12 3.47
C LYS A 15 1.82 -14.52 4.86
N ASP A 16 2.87 -13.71 4.99
CA ASP A 16 3.25 -13.11 6.24
C ASP A 16 2.67 -11.70 6.40
N TRP A 17 2.60 -11.30 7.66
CA TRP A 17 2.28 -9.93 8.05
C TRP A 17 3.57 -9.17 8.31
N PHE A 18 3.69 -7.99 7.72
CA PHE A 18 4.84 -7.12 7.89
C PHE A 18 4.56 -6.07 8.95
N LYS A 19 5.57 -5.77 9.78
CA LYS A 19 5.46 -4.76 10.83
C LYS A 19 6.51 -3.68 10.64
N TYR A 20 6.10 -2.43 10.82
CA TYR A 20 7.02 -1.32 11.00
C TYR A 20 6.61 -0.46 12.20
N ASP A 21 7.59 0.19 12.80
CA ASP A 21 7.37 1.18 13.83
C ASP A 21 7.39 2.60 13.23
N VAL A 22 6.47 3.44 13.67
CA VAL A 22 6.42 4.86 13.31
C VAL A 22 7.37 5.62 14.24
N PRO A 23 8.31 6.43 13.70
CA PRO A 23 9.19 7.28 14.50
C PRO A 23 8.41 8.18 15.47
N ARG A 24 8.90 8.36 16.71
CA ARG A 24 8.16 9.05 17.78
C ARG A 24 7.74 10.47 17.40
N ASP A 25 8.61 11.18 16.68
CA ASP A 25 8.41 12.53 16.14
C ASP A 25 7.30 12.60 15.08
N LYS A 26 7.08 11.50 14.34
CA LYS A 26 6.05 11.40 13.28
C LYS A 26 4.72 10.83 13.78
N ARG A 27 4.61 10.47 15.06
CA ARG A 27 3.35 9.97 15.62
C ARG A 27 2.35 11.10 15.81
N PRO A 28 1.11 10.98 15.30
CA PRO A 28 0.07 11.97 15.52
C PRO A 28 -0.15 12.28 17.00
N LYS A 29 -0.42 13.54 17.33
CA LYS A 29 -0.57 14.00 18.72
C LYS A 29 -1.69 13.25 19.47
N TYR A 30 -2.78 12.89 18.79
CA TYR A 30 -3.88 12.12 19.39
C TYR A 30 -3.46 10.70 19.78
N PHE A 31 -2.46 10.12 19.10
CA PHE A 31 -1.89 8.83 19.48
C PHE A 31 -0.88 8.92 20.62
N ARG A 32 -0.46 10.11 21.07
CA ARG A 32 0.53 10.23 22.17
C ARG A 32 -0.02 9.73 23.51
N ARG A 33 -1.34 9.73 23.70
CA ARG A 33 -2.01 9.16 24.89
C ARG A 33 -2.15 7.63 24.82
N ASN A 34 -2.04 7.04 23.63
CA ASN A 34 -2.14 5.61 23.40
C ASN A 34 -0.75 5.02 23.12
N VAL A 35 -0.54 3.74 23.40
CA VAL A 35 0.74 3.03 23.16
C VAL A 35 0.90 2.69 21.66
N TYR A 36 0.44 3.56 20.77
CA TYR A 36 0.59 3.34 19.33
C TYR A 36 2.07 3.45 18.94
N ARG A 37 2.61 2.34 18.44
CA ARG A 37 4.03 2.24 18.03
C ARG A 37 4.21 2.13 16.52
N GLY A 38 3.22 1.61 15.80
CA GLY A 38 3.34 1.34 14.37
C GLY A 38 2.18 0.52 13.83
N GLN A 39 2.40 -0.14 12.69
CA GLN A 39 1.37 -0.92 12.01
C GLN A 39 1.87 -2.33 11.69
N LYS A 40 0.93 -3.27 11.70
CA LYS A 40 1.07 -4.62 11.15
C LYS A 40 0.17 -4.68 9.92
N GLN A 41 0.74 -5.05 8.77
CA GLN A 41 0.08 -4.96 7.47
C GLN A 41 0.18 -6.26 6.70
N LYS A 42 -0.88 -6.60 5.97
CA LYS A 42 -0.91 -7.66 4.97
C LYS A 42 -1.07 -7.02 3.60
N TRP A 43 -0.36 -7.53 2.60
CA TRP A 43 -0.28 -6.91 1.29
C TRP A 43 -0.99 -7.77 0.24
N PHE A 44 -1.60 -7.09 -0.72
CA PHE A 44 -2.36 -7.71 -1.79
C PHE A 44 -1.83 -7.19 -3.13
N LEU A 45 -1.62 -8.09 -4.08
CA LEU A 45 -1.44 -7.77 -5.49
C LEU A 45 -2.82 -7.83 -6.14
N ALA A 46 -3.29 -6.70 -6.64
CA ALA A 46 -4.56 -6.60 -7.35
C ALA A 46 -4.34 -6.15 -8.79
N ARG A 47 -5.15 -6.70 -9.70
CA ARG A 47 -5.30 -6.26 -11.08
C ARG A 47 -6.52 -5.36 -11.17
N LEU A 48 -6.35 -4.18 -11.77
CA LEU A 48 -7.47 -3.33 -12.13
C LEU A 48 -8.14 -3.94 -13.37
N LEU A 49 -9.44 -4.23 -13.27
CA LEU A 49 -10.26 -4.77 -14.37
C LEU A 49 -11.00 -3.65 -15.11
N SER A 50 -11.33 -2.58 -14.39
CA SER A 50 -12.01 -1.40 -14.92
C SER A 50 -11.04 -0.41 -15.57
N ASP A 51 -11.58 0.56 -16.27
CA ASP A 51 -10.81 1.67 -16.84
C ASP A 51 -10.22 2.57 -15.74
N ASP A 52 -9.06 3.16 -16.00
CA ASP A 52 -8.34 4.06 -15.10
C ASP A 52 -9.21 5.25 -14.62
N THR A 53 -10.20 5.69 -15.42
CA THR A 53 -11.16 6.75 -15.06
C THR A 53 -12.05 6.40 -13.86
N LYS A 54 -12.17 5.11 -13.51
CA LYS A 54 -12.93 4.66 -12.35
C LYS A 54 -12.22 4.98 -11.03
N ILE A 55 -10.91 5.24 -11.05
CA ILE A 55 -10.15 5.57 -9.84
C ILE A 55 -10.57 6.95 -9.32
N ASN A 56 -11.29 6.96 -8.20
CA ASN A 56 -11.73 8.17 -7.51
C ASN A 56 -11.03 8.31 -6.15
N LEU A 57 -10.02 9.19 -6.08
CA LEU A 57 -9.28 9.49 -4.86
C LEU A 57 -10.09 10.32 -3.84
N GLN A 58 -11.18 10.95 -4.28
CA GLN A 58 -12.05 11.82 -3.47
C GLN A 58 -13.23 11.07 -2.85
N ALA A 59 -13.35 9.76 -3.09
CA ALA A 59 -14.47 8.94 -2.65
C ALA A 59 -14.54 8.74 -1.12
N SER A 60 -13.46 9.02 -0.38
CA SER A 60 -13.40 8.84 1.08
C SER A 60 -13.07 10.14 1.81
N ARG A 61 -13.53 10.26 3.06
CA ARG A 61 -13.16 11.35 3.97
C ARG A 61 -12.56 10.79 5.28
N PRO A 62 -11.39 11.27 5.72
CA PRO A 62 -10.52 12.24 5.04
C PRO A 62 -9.92 11.67 3.74
N ILE A 63 -9.54 12.56 2.84
CA ILE A 63 -8.85 12.22 1.58
C ILE A 63 -7.43 11.78 1.93
N GLU A 64 -7.02 10.61 1.44
CA GLU A 64 -5.67 10.09 1.68
C GLU A 64 -4.68 10.49 0.57
N PHE A 65 -5.14 10.60 -0.68
CA PHE A 65 -4.31 10.83 -1.85
C PHE A 65 -4.88 11.94 -2.74
N ASP A 66 -3.99 12.76 -3.28
CA ASP A 66 -4.36 13.84 -4.21
C ASP A 66 -4.21 13.43 -5.68
N LYS A 67 -3.20 12.61 -5.98
CA LYS A 67 -2.85 12.16 -7.34
C LYS A 67 -2.34 10.73 -7.31
N TRP A 68 -2.46 10.05 -8.44
CA TRP A 68 -1.91 8.72 -8.65
C TRP A 68 -1.26 8.63 -10.04
N VAL A 69 -0.35 7.68 -10.22
CA VAL A 69 0.30 7.39 -11.50
C VAL A 69 0.70 5.92 -11.53
N TRP A 70 0.59 5.28 -12.69
CA TRP A 70 1.23 4.00 -12.92
C TRP A 70 2.75 4.16 -12.90
N SER A 71 3.43 3.33 -12.12
CA SER A 71 4.89 3.39 -11.99
C SER A 71 5.50 2.01 -12.20
N THR A 72 6.81 1.96 -12.42
CA THR A 72 7.52 0.68 -12.51
C THR A 72 7.50 -0.04 -11.16
N TYR A 73 7.54 -1.37 -11.20
CA TYR A 73 7.40 -2.23 -10.02
C TYR A 73 8.32 -1.83 -8.84
N TRP A 74 9.56 -1.45 -9.13
CA TRP A 74 10.55 -1.08 -8.12
C TRP A 74 10.57 0.41 -7.73
N TYR A 75 9.78 1.25 -8.42
CA TYR A 75 9.74 2.69 -8.14
C TYR A 75 9.36 3.03 -6.69
N PRO A 76 8.37 2.37 -6.06
CA PRO A 76 7.98 2.67 -4.68
C PRO A 76 9.13 2.54 -3.66
N LEU A 77 10.11 1.64 -3.87
CA LEU A 77 11.26 1.50 -2.96
C LEU A 77 12.19 2.71 -2.95
N ARG A 78 12.17 3.52 -4.00
CA ARG A 78 13.00 4.73 -4.12
C ARG A 78 12.34 5.95 -3.48
N THR A 79 11.02 5.98 -3.43
CA THR A 79 10.23 7.16 -3.04
C THR A 79 9.55 7.04 -1.68
N VAL A 80 9.37 5.81 -1.18
CA VAL A 80 8.72 5.57 0.11
C VAL A 80 9.51 6.17 1.28
N VAL A 81 8.78 6.64 2.30
CA VAL A 81 9.37 7.14 3.54
C VAL A 81 10.30 6.09 4.21
N PRO A 82 11.44 6.50 4.79
CA PRO A 82 12.48 5.58 5.24
C PRO A 82 12.00 4.45 6.16
N PHE A 83 11.13 4.76 7.13
CA PHE A 83 10.65 3.79 8.12
C PHE A 83 9.69 2.73 7.56
N LYS A 84 9.18 2.89 6.32
CA LYS A 84 8.37 1.88 5.62
C LYS A 84 9.17 1.10 4.56
N LYS A 85 10.39 1.55 4.24
CA LYS A 85 11.16 1.03 3.10
C LYS A 85 11.41 -0.47 3.18
N GLU A 86 11.73 -0.97 4.37
CA GLU A 86 11.98 -2.40 4.58
C GLU A 86 10.72 -3.25 4.41
N VAL A 87 9.57 -2.77 4.90
CA VAL A 87 8.28 -3.46 4.71
C VAL A 87 7.90 -3.51 3.24
N TYR A 88 8.06 -2.40 2.51
CA TYR A 88 7.83 -2.41 1.06
C TYR A 88 8.79 -3.34 0.34
N ARG A 89 10.06 -3.39 0.77
CA ARG A 89 11.07 -4.29 0.19
C ARG A 89 10.64 -5.74 0.34
N GLN A 90 10.30 -6.16 1.55
CA GLN A 90 9.85 -7.52 1.84
C GLN A 90 8.57 -7.88 1.06
N ALA A 91 7.56 -7.01 1.11
CA ALA A 91 6.31 -7.24 0.39
C ALA A 91 6.51 -7.35 -1.12
N LEU A 92 7.28 -6.45 -1.74
CA LEU A 92 7.56 -6.51 -3.18
C LEU A 92 8.42 -7.73 -3.55
N PHE A 93 9.38 -8.14 -2.73
CA PHE A 93 10.12 -9.38 -3.02
C PHE A 93 9.21 -10.63 -2.98
N GLU A 94 8.27 -10.68 -2.04
CA GLU A 94 7.33 -11.80 -1.93
C GLU A 94 6.31 -11.81 -3.07
N ILE A 95 5.86 -10.64 -3.53
CA ILE A 95 4.88 -10.50 -4.61
C ILE A 95 5.52 -10.73 -5.99
N LEU A 96 6.82 -10.48 -6.15
CA LEU A 96 7.52 -10.49 -7.43
C LEU A 96 7.31 -11.76 -8.28
N PRO A 97 7.36 -13.00 -7.72
CA PRO A 97 7.14 -14.20 -8.51
C PRO A 97 5.75 -14.24 -9.14
N GLU A 98 4.71 -13.79 -8.43
CA GLU A 98 3.34 -13.73 -8.97
C GLU A 98 3.19 -12.60 -9.97
N TYR A 99 3.77 -11.43 -9.69
CA TYR A 99 3.79 -10.30 -10.62
C TYR A 99 4.38 -10.68 -12.00
N ASN A 100 5.48 -11.45 -12.00
CA ASN A 100 6.14 -11.87 -13.23
C ASN A 100 5.34 -12.89 -14.06
N LYS A 101 4.34 -13.57 -13.49
CA LYS A 101 3.47 -14.50 -14.25
C LYS A 101 2.39 -13.79 -15.05
N ILE A 102 2.08 -12.54 -14.68
CA ILE A 102 0.96 -11.75 -15.23
C ILE A 102 1.46 -10.77 -16.30
N LYS A 103 2.77 -10.52 -16.31
CA LYS A 103 3.45 -9.76 -17.36
C LYS A 103 3.50 -10.57 -18.66
#